data_AF-A0A445KZL2-F1
#
_entry.id   AF-A0A445KZL2-F1
#
_cell.length_a   1.000
_cell.length_b   1.000
_cell.length_c   1.000
_cell.angle_alpha   90.00
_cell.angle_beta   90.00
_cell.angle_gamma   90.00
#
_symmetry.space_group_name_H-M   'P 1'
#
loop_
_entity.id
_entity.type
_entity.pdbx_description
1 polymer ?
#
loop_
_entity_poly.entity_id
_entity_poly.type
_entity_poly.pdbx_seq_one_letter_code
_entity_poly.pdbx_strand_id
1 'polypeptide(L)'
;MVATFMADIEAVQIQPSSRDFLSWGADPAGYYSTKSTYNLLKDEGNSITEDSNYKIIWRLKIPPRASAFSWRIFKNRLPTRDNLRRRHVELPSYNCPLCDQEEETAGHIMYSCRKTRHLWWESLRWVNRRKCDLKHPPGDEIYRSGTLSMFEVDGKKNKVYGQNLCYLAKLFLDHKTLYYDVDLFLFYVLCECDDRGCHMVGYFSKEKHSEESYNLACILTLPPYQRKGYGKFLIAFSYELSKKEGKVGTPERPLSDLGLLSYRGYWTRVLLDILKKHKGNISIKELSDMTAIKAEDILTTLQSLELIQYRKGQHVICADPKVLDRHLKAAGRGGLEVDVSKLIWTPYKEQS
;
A
#
# COMPACT_ATOMS: atom_id res chain seq x y z
N MET A 1 -48.73 2.68 7.02
CA MET A 1 -47.74 1.91 7.81
C MET A 1 -48.43 0.92 8.76
N VAL A 2 -49.30 1.35 9.68
CA VAL A 2 -50.02 0.43 10.59
C VAL A 2 -51.05 -0.45 9.85
N ALA A 3 -51.83 0.10 8.92
CA ALA A 3 -52.83 -0.66 8.17
C ALA A 3 -52.23 -1.76 7.27
N THR A 4 -51.09 -1.48 6.63
CA THR A 4 -50.31 -2.45 5.85
C THR A 4 -49.75 -3.57 6.72
N PHE A 5 -49.23 -3.24 7.90
CA PHE A 5 -48.68 -4.22 8.84
C PHE A 5 -49.76 -5.18 9.38
N MET A 6 -50.97 -4.68 9.66
CA MET A 6 -52.07 -5.52 10.11
C MET A 6 -52.55 -6.49 9.01
N ALA A 7 -52.59 -6.05 7.75
CA ALA A 7 -52.94 -6.91 6.62
C ALA A 7 -51.91 -8.03 6.39
N ASP A 8 -50.61 -7.75 6.57
CA ASP A 8 -49.54 -8.74 6.45
C ASP A 8 -49.60 -9.80 7.57
N ILE A 9 -50.03 -9.43 8.77
CA ILE A 9 -50.20 -10.36 9.90
C ILE A 9 -51.44 -11.25 9.71
N GLU A 10 -52.55 -10.70 9.23
CA GLU A 10 -53.78 -11.48 8.99
C GLU A 10 -53.60 -12.57 7.93
N ALA A 11 -52.63 -12.41 7.01
CA ALA A 11 -52.30 -13.39 5.98
C ALA A 11 -51.45 -14.58 6.49
N VAL A 12 -50.95 -14.54 7.73
CA VAL A 12 -50.04 -15.57 8.28
C VAL A 12 -50.74 -16.39 9.36
N GLN A 13 -50.89 -17.70 9.13
CA GLN A 13 -51.38 -18.62 10.16
C GLN A 13 -50.28 -18.98 11.16
N ILE A 14 -50.45 -18.56 12.42
CA ILE A 14 -49.54 -18.85 13.51
C ILE A 14 -49.66 -20.33 13.90
N GLN A 15 -48.55 -21.08 13.82
CA GLN A 15 -48.50 -22.47 14.25
C GLN A 15 -47.78 -22.59 15.62
N PRO A 16 -48.49 -22.92 16.71
CA PRO A 16 -47.93 -22.90 18.08
C PRO A 16 -46.78 -23.89 18.34
N SER A 17 -46.64 -24.90 17.48
CA SER A 17 -45.65 -25.97 17.61
C SER A 17 -44.39 -25.77 16.75
N SER A 18 -44.35 -24.70 15.94
CA SER A 18 -43.19 -24.37 15.09
C SER A 18 -42.30 -23.31 15.75
N ARG A 19 -41.01 -23.31 15.41
CA ARG A 19 -40.08 -22.24 15.82
C ARG A 19 -40.22 -21.05 14.88
N ASP A 20 -40.12 -19.84 15.45
CA ASP A 20 -40.11 -18.59 14.70
C ASP A 20 -38.94 -18.53 13.72
N PHE A 21 -39.18 -17.94 12.54
CA PHE A 21 -38.15 -17.70 11.53
C PHE A 21 -38.34 -16.33 10.87
N LEU A 22 -37.23 -15.74 10.41
CA LEU A 22 -37.24 -14.48 9.68
C LEU A 22 -37.50 -14.75 8.19
N SER A 23 -38.43 -13.98 7.59
CA SER A 23 -38.73 -14.02 6.16
C SER A 23 -38.39 -12.68 5.50
N TRP A 24 -37.79 -12.72 4.32
CA TRP A 24 -37.42 -11.55 3.54
C TRP A 24 -38.58 -11.12 2.63
N GLY A 25 -39.30 -10.06 3.02
CA GLY A 25 -40.52 -9.62 2.32
C GLY A 25 -40.33 -9.12 0.89
N ALA A 26 -39.10 -8.81 0.46
CA ALA A 26 -38.82 -8.39 -0.92
C ALA A 26 -38.56 -9.56 -1.87
N ASP A 27 -38.68 -10.80 -1.40
CA ASP A 27 -38.67 -12.01 -2.24
C ASP A 27 -39.87 -12.89 -1.89
N PRO A 28 -40.73 -13.27 -2.84
CA PRO A 28 -41.90 -14.13 -2.57
C PRO A 28 -41.56 -15.48 -1.95
N ALA A 29 -40.33 -15.99 -2.15
CA ALA A 29 -39.87 -17.22 -1.52
C ALA A 29 -39.41 -17.03 -0.07
N GLY A 30 -39.39 -15.78 0.44
CA GLY A 30 -38.99 -15.43 1.80
C GLY A 30 -37.50 -15.51 2.08
N TYR A 31 -36.67 -15.85 1.08
CA TYR A 31 -35.23 -15.96 1.23
C TYR A 31 -34.53 -14.64 0.96
N TYR A 32 -33.62 -14.27 1.86
CA TYR A 32 -32.75 -13.12 1.65
C TYR A 32 -31.72 -13.42 0.55
N SER A 33 -31.59 -12.48 -0.40
CA SER A 33 -30.46 -12.47 -1.33
C SER A 33 -29.98 -11.04 -1.56
N THR A 34 -28.69 -10.86 -1.82
CA THR A 34 -28.13 -9.57 -2.18
C THR A 34 -28.76 -8.99 -3.46
N LYS A 35 -29.27 -9.86 -4.34
CA LYS A 35 -29.96 -9.49 -5.58
C LYS A 35 -31.35 -8.89 -5.32
N SER A 36 -32.18 -9.52 -4.47
CA SER A 36 -33.51 -9.00 -4.13
C SER A 36 -33.42 -7.67 -3.37
N THR A 37 -32.45 -7.54 -2.46
CA THR A 37 -32.15 -6.27 -1.78
C THR A 37 -31.72 -5.16 -2.74
N TYR A 38 -30.85 -5.47 -3.70
CA TYR A 38 -30.39 -4.47 -4.68
C TYR A 38 -31.53 -3.97 -5.57
N ASN A 39 -32.43 -4.87 -5.99
CA ASN A 39 -33.59 -4.50 -6.80
C ASN A 39 -34.57 -3.61 -6.02
N LEU A 40 -34.85 -3.94 -4.76
CA LEU A 40 -35.68 -3.11 -3.88
C LEU A 40 -35.12 -1.69 -3.73
N LEU A 41 -33.82 -1.58 -3.43
CA LEU A 41 -33.13 -0.29 -3.30
C LEU A 41 -33.07 0.51 -4.61
N LYS A 42 -33.10 -0.18 -5.75
CA LYS A 42 -33.11 0.45 -7.07
C LYS A 42 -34.49 1.04 -7.40
N ASP A 43 -35.57 0.34 -7.05
CA ASP A 43 -36.94 0.81 -7.27
C ASP A 43 -37.33 1.95 -6.33
N GLU A 44 -36.84 1.95 -5.07
CA GLU A 44 -36.99 3.09 -4.14
C GLU A 44 -36.18 4.33 -4.56
N GLY A 45 -35.16 4.18 -5.41
CA GLY A 45 -34.22 5.23 -5.77
C GLY A 45 -34.68 6.21 -6.86
N ASN A 46 -35.85 6.00 -7.48
CA ASN A 46 -36.30 6.78 -8.65
C ASN A 46 -36.72 8.24 -8.36
N SER A 47 -36.73 8.69 -7.10
CA SER A 47 -37.09 10.07 -6.73
C SER A 47 -35.95 10.92 -6.18
N ILE A 48 -34.69 10.46 -6.23
CA ILE A 48 -33.55 11.28 -5.83
C ILE A 48 -33.07 12.03 -7.07
N THR A 49 -33.32 13.33 -7.12
CA THR A 49 -32.75 14.25 -8.12
C THR A 49 -31.27 13.91 -8.35
N GLU A 50 -30.94 13.41 -9.55
CA GLU A 50 -29.56 13.11 -9.93
C GLU A 50 -28.74 14.40 -9.82
N ASP A 51 -28.00 14.53 -8.73
CA ASP A 51 -27.20 15.70 -8.44
C ASP A 51 -26.05 15.76 -9.46
N SER A 52 -26.26 16.62 -10.47
CA SER A 52 -25.45 16.79 -11.68
C SER A 52 -23.95 16.95 -11.38
N ASN A 53 -23.62 17.47 -10.19
CA ASN A 53 -22.27 17.70 -9.73
C ASN A 53 -21.44 16.41 -9.59
N TYR A 54 -22.05 15.26 -9.30
CA TYR A 54 -21.31 14.00 -9.15
C TYR A 54 -20.96 13.34 -10.48
N LYS A 55 -21.70 13.64 -11.56
CA LYS A 55 -21.36 13.14 -12.90
C LYS A 55 -19.98 13.61 -13.33
N ILE A 56 -19.57 14.79 -12.89
CA ILE A 56 -18.22 15.33 -13.15
C ILE A 56 -17.16 14.42 -12.52
N ILE A 57 -17.31 14.03 -11.24
CA ILE A 57 -16.35 13.18 -10.51
C ILE A 57 -16.10 11.85 -11.22
N TRP A 58 -17.16 11.26 -11.78
CA TRP A 58 -17.09 9.98 -12.49
C TRP A 58 -16.65 10.10 -13.96
N ARG A 59 -16.71 11.31 -14.54
CA ARG A 59 -16.18 11.61 -15.89
C ARG A 59 -14.70 12.00 -15.89
N LEU A 60 -14.14 12.33 -14.73
CA LEU A 60 -12.71 12.58 -14.59
C LEU A 60 -11.93 11.32 -15.01
N LYS A 61 -10.89 11.50 -15.84
CA LYS A 61 -9.96 10.43 -16.23
C LYS A 61 -9.00 10.09 -15.08
N ILE A 62 -9.56 9.72 -13.95
CA ILE A 62 -8.83 9.35 -12.72
C ILE A 62 -9.25 7.94 -12.29
N PRO A 63 -8.44 7.25 -11.47
CA PRO A 63 -8.77 5.91 -10.99
C PRO A 63 -10.12 5.88 -10.25
N PRO A 64 -10.95 4.82 -10.40
CA PRO A 64 -12.27 4.74 -9.73
C PRO A 64 -12.22 4.90 -8.22
N ARG A 65 -11.12 4.51 -7.57
CA ARG A 65 -10.90 4.72 -6.13
C ARG A 65 -10.70 6.19 -5.77
N ALA A 66 -10.04 6.97 -6.64
CA ALA A 66 -9.90 8.40 -6.47
C ALA A 66 -11.23 9.10 -6.68
N SER A 67 -11.99 8.72 -7.73
CA SER A 67 -13.37 9.21 -7.92
C SER A 67 -14.26 8.87 -6.71
N ALA A 68 -14.19 7.64 -6.19
CA ALA A 68 -14.93 7.24 -5.01
C ALA A 68 -14.49 8.00 -3.75
N PHE A 69 -13.19 8.22 -3.56
CA PHE A 69 -12.67 9.01 -2.45
C PHE A 69 -13.12 10.48 -2.53
N SER A 70 -13.00 11.11 -3.70
CA SER A 70 -13.51 12.45 -3.96
C SER A 70 -15.01 12.53 -3.71
N TRP A 71 -15.79 11.57 -4.22
CA TRP A 71 -17.22 11.48 -3.95
C TRP A 71 -17.51 11.37 -2.45
N ARG A 72 -16.75 10.56 -1.70
CA ARG A 72 -16.87 10.46 -0.24
C ARG A 72 -16.50 11.78 0.47
N ILE A 73 -15.51 12.52 -0.02
CA ILE A 73 -15.21 13.87 0.49
C ILE A 73 -16.41 14.79 0.28
N PHE A 74 -16.92 14.88 -0.95
CA PHE A 74 -18.04 15.76 -1.28
C PHE A 74 -19.35 15.38 -0.56
N LYS A 75 -19.54 14.10 -0.25
CA LYS A 75 -20.66 13.62 0.57
C LYS A 75 -20.42 13.72 2.08
N ASN A 76 -19.26 14.24 2.51
CA ASN A 76 -18.84 14.25 3.91
C ASN A 76 -18.98 12.86 4.58
N ARG A 77 -18.48 11.83 3.89
CA ARG A 77 -18.53 10.40 4.30
C ARG A 77 -17.16 9.79 4.53
N LEU A 78 -16.15 10.63 4.76
CA LEU A 78 -14.87 10.16 5.28
C LEU A 78 -15.03 9.76 6.75
N PRO A 79 -14.25 8.78 7.25
CA PRO A 79 -14.30 8.34 8.64
C PRO A 79 -13.53 9.31 9.55
N THR A 80 -13.78 10.60 9.39
CA THR A 80 -13.23 11.67 10.23
C THR A 80 -13.85 11.60 11.63
N ARG A 81 -13.14 12.07 12.66
CA ARG A 81 -13.66 12.01 14.05
C ARG A 81 -14.99 12.75 14.20
N ASP A 82 -15.23 13.83 13.45
CA ASP A 82 -16.53 14.50 13.45
C ASP A 82 -17.67 13.59 12.93
N ASN A 83 -17.41 12.83 11.87
CA ASN A 83 -18.38 11.89 11.29
C ASN A 83 -18.58 10.64 12.15
N LEU A 84 -17.53 10.19 12.84
CA LEU A 84 -17.62 9.11 13.82
C LEU A 84 -18.45 9.55 15.03
N ARG A 85 -18.22 10.78 15.53
CA ARG A 85 -19.04 11.39 16.60
C ARG A 85 -20.51 11.49 16.22
N ARG A 86 -20.83 11.95 15.00
CA ARG A 86 -22.22 11.99 14.50
C ARG A 86 -22.88 10.61 14.47
N ARG A 87 -22.09 9.54 14.34
CA ARG A 87 -22.55 8.15 14.39
C ARG A 87 -22.48 7.54 15.79
N HIS A 88 -22.27 8.36 16.82
CA HIS A 88 -22.27 7.95 18.23
C HIS A 88 -21.14 6.97 18.56
N VAL A 89 -20.02 7.08 17.84
CA VAL A 89 -18.78 6.37 18.17
C VAL A 89 -18.00 7.20 19.18
N GLU A 90 -17.82 6.65 20.39
CA GLU A 90 -17.04 7.30 21.45
C GLU A 90 -15.54 7.22 21.16
N LEU A 91 -14.86 8.36 21.27
CA LEU A 91 -13.42 8.48 21.08
C LEU A 91 -12.79 9.29 22.22
N PRO A 92 -11.52 9.02 22.59
CA PRO A 92 -10.83 9.76 23.65
C PRO A 92 -10.67 11.25 23.38
N SER A 93 -10.57 11.63 22.10
CA SER A 93 -10.53 13.02 21.65
C SER A 93 -11.07 13.10 20.23
N TYR A 94 -11.83 14.16 19.95
CA TYR A 94 -12.34 14.47 18.61
C TYR A 94 -11.44 15.44 17.85
N ASN A 95 -10.36 15.91 18.48
CA ASN A 95 -9.37 16.76 17.83
C ASN A 95 -8.66 16.01 16.71
N CYS A 96 -8.18 16.77 15.73
CA CYS A 96 -7.38 16.29 14.63
C CYS A 96 -6.13 15.57 15.15
N PRO A 97 -5.89 14.30 14.78
CA PRO A 97 -4.74 13.53 15.25
C PRO A 97 -3.40 14.09 14.73
N LEU A 98 -3.42 15.03 13.78
CA LEU A 98 -2.24 15.61 13.19
C LEU A 98 -1.80 16.90 13.90
N CYS A 99 -2.74 17.81 14.16
CA CYS A 99 -2.44 19.12 14.75
C CYS A 99 -2.85 19.23 16.22
N ASP A 100 -3.83 18.45 16.65
CA ASP A 100 -4.46 18.48 17.98
C ASP A 100 -4.98 19.88 18.41
N GLN A 101 -5.21 20.78 17.45
CA GLN A 101 -5.65 22.16 17.72
C GLN A 101 -7.15 22.38 17.42
N GLU A 102 -7.72 21.61 16.49
CA GLU A 102 -9.12 21.76 16.04
C GLU A 102 -9.74 20.37 15.84
N GLU A 103 -11.07 20.29 15.76
CA GLU A 103 -11.79 19.05 15.49
C GLU A 103 -11.41 18.43 14.12
N GLU A 104 -11.27 17.11 14.07
CA GLU A 104 -10.99 16.42 12.81
C GLU A 104 -12.23 16.40 11.89
N THR A 105 -12.27 17.34 10.96
CA THR A 105 -13.22 17.36 9.86
C THR A 105 -12.52 17.13 8.52
N ALA A 106 -13.27 16.71 7.50
CA ALA A 106 -12.73 16.58 6.15
C ALA A 106 -12.20 17.94 5.63
N GLY A 107 -12.92 19.03 5.91
CA GLY A 107 -12.46 20.39 5.57
C GLY A 107 -11.17 20.77 6.29
N HIS A 108 -11.06 20.42 7.58
CA HIS A 108 -9.86 20.66 8.36
C HIS A 108 -8.66 19.92 7.78
N ILE A 109 -8.76 18.60 7.56
CA ILE A 109 -7.68 17.80 6.98
C ILE A 109 -7.30 18.28 5.57
N MET A 110 -8.26 18.71 4.75
CA MET A 110 -8.03 19.04 3.34
C MET A 110 -7.57 20.49 3.12
N TYR A 111 -7.91 21.44 4.00
CA TYR A 111 -7.73 22.87 3.70
C TYR A 111 -7.16 23.73 4.83
N SER A 112 -7.55 23.50 6.10
CA SER A 112 -7.18 24.42 7.20
C SER A 112 -6.13 23.88 8.17
N CYS A 113 -5.97 22.55 8.28
CA CYS A 113 -5.06 21.95 9.23
C CYS A 113 -3.63 22.42 8.98
N ARG A 114 -3.01 23.08 9.96
CA ARG A 114 -1.64 23.63 9.84
C ARG A 114 -0.61 22.59 9.37
N LYS A 115 -0.81 21.30 9.69
CA LYS A 115 0.10 20.22 9.31
C LYS A 115 -0.10 19.72 7.88
N THR A 116 -1.31 19.74 7.34
CA THR A 116 -1.60 19.25 5.97
C THR A 116 -1.82 20.36 4.97
N ARG A 117 -2.15 21.59 5.41
CA ARG A 117 -2.41 22.76 4.56
C ARG A 117 -1.28 23.01 3.58
N HIS A 118 -0.03 22.86 4.01
CA HIS A 118 1.14 23.02 3.13
C HIS A 118 1.22 21.93 2.05
N LEU A 119 0.78 20.70 2.33
CA LEU A 119 0.72 19.60 1.35
C LEU A 119 -0.30 19.87 0.27
N TRP A 120 -1.50 20.29 0.67
CA TRP A 120 -2.56 20.62 -0.26
C TRP A 120 -2.25 21.91 -1.00
N TRP A 121 -1.62 22.89 -0.37
CA TRP A 121 -1.12 24.09 -1.05
C TRP A 121 -0.05 23.77 -2.10
N GLU A 122 0.89 22.90 -1.81
CA GLU A 122 1.90 22.47 -2.80
C GLU A 122 1.27 21.61 -3.90
N SER A 123 0.34 20.72 -3.56
CA SER A 123 -0.43 19.95 -4.56
C SER A 123 -1.32 20.85 -5.44
N LEU A 124 -1.98 21.85 -4.86
CA LEU A 124 -2.77 22.86 -5.56
C LEU A 124 -1.88 23.81 -6.36
N ARG A 125 -0.66 24.08 -5.90
CA ARG A 125 0.37 24.77 -6.69
C ARG A 125 0.79 23.95 -7.90
N TRP A 126 0.74 22.62 -7.87
CA TRP A 126 0.95 21.80 -9.07
C TRP A 126 -0.22 21.92 -10.06
N VAL A 127 -1.46 22.06 -9.56
CA VAL A 127 -2.66 22.28 -10.39
C VAL A 127 -2.75 23.72 -10.92
N ASN A 128 -2.21 24.70 -10.17
CA ASN A 128 -2.33 26.14 -10.47
C ASN A 128 -1.03 26.78 -10.97
N ARG A 129 0.08 26.04 -11.14
CA ARG A 129 1.28 26.53 -11.81
C ARG A 129 1.15 26.36 -13.31
N ARG A 130 1.08 27.50 -14.00
CA ARG A 130 1.44 27.60 -15.42
C ARG A 130 2.96 27.47 -15.68
N LYS A 131 3.81 27.33 -14.66
CA LYS A 131 5.27 27.12 -14.77
C LYS A 131 5.84 26.33 -13.59
N CYS A 132 5.75 25.00 -13.67
CA CYS A 132 6.69 24.11 -12.99
C CYS A 132 7.47 23.41 -14.08
N ASP A 133 8.73 23.80 -14.28
CA ASP A 133 9.55 23.25 -15.36
C ASP A 133 10.03 21.83 -15.03
N LEU A 134 10.11 21.50 -13.73
CA LEU A 134 10.48 20.17 -13.27
C LEU A 134 9.30 19.20 -13.43
N LYS A 135 9.48 18.20 -14.27
CA LYS A 135 8.49 17.17 -14.61
C LYS A 135 8.86 15.78 -14.07
N HIS A 136 9.77 15.72 -13.11
CA HIS A 136 10.28 14.49 -12.50
C HIS A 136 10.75 14.77 -11.06
N PRO A 137 11.03 13.75 -10.22
CA PRO A 137 11.60 13.94 -8.90
C PRO A 137 12.93 14.72 -8.92
N PRO A 138 13.21 15.58 -7.93
CA PRO A 138 14.43 16.39 -7.86
C PRO A 138 15.62 15.56 -7.33
N GLY A 139 16.20 14.74 -8.19
CA GLY A 139 17.33 13.86 -7.86
C GLY A 139 17.91 13.19 -9.09
N ASP A 140 18.86 12.30 -8.86
CA ASP A 140 19.57 11.62 -9.95
C ASP A 140 18.75 10.43 -10.45
N GLU A 141 18.58 10.31 -11.77
CA GLU A 141 17.99 9.12 -12.38
C GLU A 141 19.03 7.99 -12.37
N ILE A 142 18.86 7.04 -11.47
CA ILE A 142 19.82 5.94 -11.24
C ILE A 142 19.43 4.66 -11.99
N TYR A 143 18.22 4.62 -12.55
CA TYR A 143 17.71 3.49 -13.32
C TYR A 143 16.65 3.95 -14.32
N ARG A 144 16.72 3.41 -15.55
CA ARG A 144 15.71 3.59 -16.60
C ARG A 144 15.52 2.28 -17.35
N SER A 145 14.30 1.75 -17.41
CA SER A 145 13.96 0.58 -18.25
C SER A 145 12.57 0.72 -18.86
N GLY A 146 12.50 0.93 -20.17
CA GLY A 146 11.25 1.23 -20.85
C GLY A 146 10.64 2.53 -20.31
N THR A 147 9.41 2.45 -19.80
CA THR A 147 8.71 3.57 -19.17
C THR A 147 9.04 3.74 -17.68
N LEU A 148 9.79 2.83 -17.05
CA LEU A 148 10.07 2.91 -15.62
C LEU A 148 11.39 3.60 -15.33
N SER A 149 11.37 4.49 -14.34
CA SER A 149 12.54 5.21 -13.85
C SER A 149 12.63 5.19 -12.33
N MET A 150 13.84 5.07 -11.79
CA MET A 150 14.11 5.28 -10.36
C MET A 150 14.98 6.51 -10.17
N PHE A 151 14.52 7.41 -9.30
CA PHE A 151 15.26 8.59 -8.90
C PHE A 151 15.78 8.42 -7.47
N GLU A 152 17.07 8.68 -7.25
CA GLU A 152 17.64 8.85 -5.92
C GLU A 152 17.58 10.33 -5.52
N VAL A 153 16.87 10.60 -4.43
CA VAL A 153 16.71 11.95 -3.88
C VAL A 153 17.32 11.99 -2.48
N ASP A 154 18.39 12.76 -2.33
CA ASP A 154 18.99 13.02 -1.02
C ASP A 154 18.12 14.00 -0.21
N GLY A 155 17.63 13.56 0.95
CA GLY A 155 16.81 14.36 1.83
C GLY A 155 17.51 15.62 2.36
N LYS A 156 18.83 15.60 2.56
CA LYS A 156 19.62 16.77 2.98
C LYS A 156 19.68 17.83 1.89
N LYS A 157 19.82 17.41 0.62
CA LYS A 157 19.85 18.31 -0.55
C LYS A 157 18.45 18.82 -0.92
N ASN A 158 17.43 17.97 -0.80
CA ASN A 158 16.05 18.24 -1.23
C ASN A 158 15.05 18.17 -0.06
N LYS A 159 15.32 18.90 1.02
CA LYS A 159 14.56 18.83 2.29
C LYS A 159 13.05 18.95 2.11
N VAL A 160 12.59 19.95 1.36
CA VAL A 160 11.15 20.22 1.16
C VAL A 160 10.48 19.04 0.44
N TYR A 161 11.14 18.49 -0.59
CA TYR A 161 10.60 17.35 -1.33
C TYR A 161 10.55 16.08 -0.45
N GLY A 162 11.62 15.80 0.30
CA GLY A 162 11.66 14.68 1.25
C GLY A 162 10.59 14.79 2.35
N GLN A 163 10.40 15.98 2.91
CA GLN A 163 9.35 16.25 3.89
C GLN A 163 7.96 16.02 3.28
N ASN A 164 7.69 16.55 2.09
CA ASN A 164 6.42 16.35 1.38
C ASN A 164 6.14 14.87 1.10
N LEU A 165 7.16 14.09 0.70
CA LEU A 165 7.02 12.64 0.54
C LEU A 165 6.66 11.96 1.86
N CYS A 166 7.35 12.29 2.96
CA CYS A 166 7.06 11.73 4.27
C CYS A 166 5.62 12.01 4.73
N TYR A 167 5.16 13.24 4.54
CA TYR A 167 3.80 13.64 4.86
C TYR A 167 2.75 12.93 4.00
N LEU A 168 3.00 12.82 2.68
CA LEU A 168 2.13 12.05 1.78
C LEU A 168 2.04 10.59 2.23
N ALA A 169 3.16 9.98 2.62
CA ALA A 169 3.19 8.60 3.06
C ALA A 169 2.48 8.36 4.39
N LYS A 170 2.52 9.34 5.32
CA LYS A 170 1.81 9.24 6.60
C LYS A 170 0.30 9.09 6.43
N LEU A 171 -0.28 9.56 5.32
CA LEU A 171 -1.69 9.37 5.00
C LEU A 171 -2.08 7.89 4.76
N PHE A 172 -1.08 7.03 4.48
CA PHE A 172 -1.29 5.63 4.12
C PHE A 172 -0.53 4.65 5.02
N LEU A 173 0.31 5.14 5.93
CA LEU A 173 1.16 4.36 6.81
C LEU A 173 0.92 4.75 8.26
N ASP A 174 0.26 3.87 9.00
CA ASP A 174 -0.15 4.13 10.39
C ASP A 174 1.06 4.29 11.32
N HIS A 175 2.06 3.43 11.15
CA HIS A 175 3.27 3.39 11.99
C HIS A 175 4.43 4.27 11.50
N LYS A 176 4.20 5.19 10.54
CA LYS A 176 5.27 6.09 10.09
C LYS A 176 5.50 7.19 11.12
N THR A 177 6.64 7.16 11.79
CA THR A 177 7.13 8.30 12.58
C THR A 177 7.57 9.42 11.65
N LEU A 178 7.00 10.61 11.81
CA LEU A 178 7.42 11.80 11.07
C LEU A 178 8.59 12.45 11.80
N TYR A 179 9.81 12.02 11.50
CA TYR A 179 11.00 12.79 11.84
C TYR A 179 11.02 14.03 10.95
N TYR A 180 11.12 15.22 11.55
CA TYR A 180 11.31 16.47 10.78
C TYR A 180 12.66 16.50 10.06
N ASP A 181 13.58 15.65 10.51
CA ASP A 181 14.93 15.54 9.97
C ASP A 181 15.00 14.49 8.86
N VAL A 182 14.76 14.94 7.64
CA VAL A 182 14.91 14.13 6.42
C VAL A 182 16.37 14.04 5.96
N ASP A 183 17.31 14.73 6.64
CA ASP A 183 18.70 14.84 6.21
C ASP A 183 19.43 13.49 6.25
N LEU A 184 18.97 12.60 7.12
CA LEU A 184 19.51 11.25 7.34
C LEU A 184 19.04 10.23 6.31
N PHE A 185 18.12 10.59 5.41
CA PHE A 185 17.48 9.64 4.50
C PHE A 185 17.83 9.90 3.02
N LEU A 186 17.96 8.81 2.29
CA LEU A 186 17.84 8.76 0.84
C LEU A 186 16.44 8.27 0.47
N PHE A 187 15.83 8.88 -0.54
CA PHE A 187 14.52 8.51 -1.07
C PHE A 187 14.69 7.96 -2.49
N TYR A 188 14.20 6.74 -2.71
CA TYR A 188 14.22 6.08 -4.01
C TYR A 188 12.82 6.11 -4.61
N VAL A 189 12.60 7.03 -5.54
CA VAL A 189 11.29 7.36 -6.10
C VAL A 189 11.10 6.68 -7.45
N LEU A 190 10.15 5.76 -7.51
CA LEU A 190 9.78 5.05 -8.73
C LEU A 190 8.73 5.84 -9.51
N CYS A 191 8.99 6.02 -10.79
CA CYS A 191 8.11 6.72 -11.72
C CYS A 191 7.77 5.88 -12.95
N GLU A 192 6.58 6.10 -13.48
CA GLU A 192 6.25 5.84 -14.89
C GLU A 192 6.46 7.12 -15.69
N CYS A 193 7.28 7.07 -16.72
CA CYS A 193 7.59 8.22 -17.55
C CYS A 193 6.91 8.11 -18.92
N ASP A 194 6.29 9.21 -19.32
CA ASP A 194 5.69 9.44 -20.62
C ASP A 194 6.24 10.74 -21.23
N ASP A 195 5.68 11.13 -22.37
CA ASP A 195 5.93 12.37 -23.09
C ASP A 195 5.63 13.65 -22.27
N ARG A 196 4.89 13.54 -21.17
CA ARG A 196 4.55 14.66 -20.28
C ARG A 196 5.47 14.76 -19.07
N GLY A 197 6.21 13.71 -18.73
CA GLY A 197 7.13 13.69 -17.58
C GLY A 197 7.19 12.33 -16.89
N CYS A 198 7.74 12.32 -15.68
CA CYS A 198 7.86 11.15 -14.81
C CYS A 198 6.87 11.24 -13.64
N HIS A 199 5.88 10.36 -13.66
CA HIS A 199 4.78 10.29 -12.71
C HIS A 199 5.12 9.31 -11.60
N MET A 200 5.27 9.80 -10.38
CA MET A 200 5.55 8.95 -9.23
C MET A 200 4.44 7.90 -9.05
N VAL A 201 4.85 6.64 -8.89
CA VAL A 201 3.96 5.50 -8.59
C VAL A 201 4.20 4.92 -7.20
N GLY A 202 5.38 5.15 -6.64
CA GLY A 202 5.76 4.72 -5.30
C GLY A 202 7.17 5.14 -4.95
N TYR A 203 7.58 4.89 -3.71
CA TYR A 203 8.96 5.10 -3.27
C TYR A 203 9.30 4.20 -2.10
N PHE A 204 10.59 4.11 -1.79
CA PHE A 204 11.04 3.74 -0.46
C PHE A 204 12.09 4.72 0.06
N SER A 205 12.22 4.83 1.38
CA SER A 205 13.32 5.56 2.03
C SER A 205 14.31 4.59 2.66
N LYS A 206 15.57 5.00 2.72
CA LYS A 206 16.68 4.28 3.33
C LYS A 206 17.51 5.25 4.15
N GLU A 207 17.88 4.87 5.36
CA GLU A 207 18.84 5.64 6.15
C GLU A 207 20.21 5.62 5.48
N LYS A 208 20.92 6.76 5.50
CA LYS A 208 22.30 6.83 5.01
C LYS A 208 23.22 5.94 5.84
N HIS A 209 22.94 5.85 7.15
CA HIS A 209 23.63 5.00 8.11
C HIS A 209 22.59 4.29 8.95
N SER A 210 22.58 2.96 8.91
CA SER A 210 21.69 2.12 9.69
C SER A 210 22.52 1.12 10.48
N GLU A 211 22.52 1.23 11.81
CA GLU A 211 23.24 0.30 12.71
C GLU A 211 22.69 -1.12 12.57
N GLU A 212 21.37 -1.23 12.43
CA GLU A 212 20.64 -2.49 12.27
C GLU A 212 20.69 -3.05 10.84
N SER A 213 21.45 -2.42 9.93
CA SER A 213 21.52 -2.80 8.51
C SER A 213 20.14 -2.85 7.83
N TYR A 214 19.27 -1.87 8.13
CA TYR A 214 18.02 -1.73 7.40
C TYR A 214 18.28 -1.21 6.00
N ASN A 215 17.88 -1.98 4.99
CA ASN A 215 17.99 -1.55 3.59
C ASN A 215 16.74 -0.79 3.11
N LEU A 216 15.70 -0.76 3.94
CA LEU A 216 14.45 -0.08 3.68
C LEU A 216 13.79 0.33 5.01
N ALA A 217 13.56 1.62 5.19
CA ALA A 217 12.89 2.19 6.37
C ALA A 217 11.37 2.29 6.15
N CYS A 218 10.97 2.91 5.04
CA CYS A 218 9.57 3.09 4.70
C CYS A 218 9.36 2.76 3.23
N ILE A 219 8.28 2.06 2.90
CA ILE A 219 7.90 1.72 1.52
C ILE A 219 6.44 2.08 1.28
N LEU A 220 6.17 2.69 0.12
CA LEU A 220 4.83 3.02 -0.30
C LEU A 220 4.68 2.83 -1.80
N THR A 221 3.69 2.04 -2.21
CA THR A 221 3.09 2.17 -3.54
C THR A 221 1.82 3.00 -3.40
N LEU A 222 1.70 4.07 -4.19
CA LEU A 222 0.54 4.95 -4.14
C LEU A 222 -0.74 4.15 -4.45
N PRO A 223 -1.88 4.44 -3.78
CA PRO A 223 -3.08 3.62 -3.87
C PRO A 223 -3.58 3.27 -5.31
N PRO A 224 -3.50 4.17 -6.30
CA PRO A 224 -3.85 3.87 -7.70
C PRO A 224 -2.98 2.82 -8.40
N TYR A 225 -1.76 2.62 -7.90
CA TYR A 225 -0.73 1.78 -8.51
C TYR A 225 -0.50 0.48 -7.72
N GLN A 226 -1.22 0.28 -6.61
CA GLN A 226 -1.15 -0.97 -5.85
C GLN A 226 -1.63 -2.17 -6.67
N ARG A 227 -1.10 -3.36 -6.33
CA ARG A 227 -1.39 -4.64 -7.00
C ARG A 227 -1.00 -4.71 -8.50
N LYS A 228 -0.19 -3.76 -8.99
CA LYS A 228 0.38 -3.78 -10.35
C LYS A 228 1.83 -4.29 -10.42
N GLY A 229 2.40 -4.71 -9.29
CA GLY A 229 3.77 -5.23 -9.21
C GLY A 229 4.83 -4.24 -8.72
N TYR A 230 4.55 -2.94 -8.66
CA TYR A 230 5.54 -1.95 -8.21
C TYR A 230 6.04 -2.16 -6.78
N GLY A 231 5.18 -2.64 -5.86
CA GLY A 231 5.63 -2.95 -4.49
C GLY A 231 6.73 -4.02 -4.46
N LYS A 232 6.58 -5.09 -5.26
CA LYS A 232 7.62 -6.11 -5.42
C LYS A 232 8.86 -5.54 -6.11
N PHE A 233 8.68 -4.67 -7.11
CA PHE A 233 9.78 -3.99 -7.79
C PHE A 233 10.61 -3.13 -6.82
N LEU A 234 9.95 -2.32 -5.97
CA LEU A 234 10.62 -1.48 -4.96
C LEU A 234 11.44 -2.33 -3.98
N ILE A 235 10.89 -3.45 -3.51
CA ILE A 235 11.61 -4.41 -2.64
C ILE A 235 12.79 -5.03 -3.38
N ALA A 236 12.60 -5.51 -4.61
CA ALA A 236 13.68 -6.07 -5.41
C ALA A 236 14.80 -5.05 -5.60
N PHE A 237 14.45 -3.81 -5.92
CA PHE A 237 15.40 -2.73 -6.13
C PHE A 237 16.19 -2.42 -4.87
N SER A 238 15.57 -2.41 -3.68
CA SER A 238 16.31 -2.19 -2.43
C SER A 238 17.37 -3.27 -2.17
N TYR A 239 17.10 -4.52 -2.55
CA TYR A 239 18.09 -5.60 -2.49
C TYR A 239 19.19 -5.49 -3.55
N GLU A 240 18.89 -5.01 -4.76
CA GLU A 240 19.93 -4.74 -5.77
C GLU A 240 20.91 -3.65 -5.30
N LEU A 241 20.43 -2.65 -4.56
CA LEU A 241 21.29 -1.68 -3.89
C LEU A 241 22.17 -2.35 -2.83
N SER A 242 21.58 -3.18 -1.95
CA SER A 242 22.33 -3.92 -0.93
C SER A 242 23.44 -4.81 -1.53
N LYS A 243 23.15 -5.49 -2.64
CA LYS A 243 24.14 -6.30 -3.37
C LYS A 243 25.29 -5.43 -3.90
N LYS A 244 24.99 -4.27 -4.50
CA LYS A 244 26.03 -3.33 -4.97
C LYS A 244 26.86 -2.74 -3.82
N GLU A 245 26.30 -2.65 -2.61
CA GLU A 245 27.03 -2.24 -1.41
C GLU A 245 27.87 -3.36 -0.78
N GLY A 246 27.70 -4.61 -1.22
CA GLY A 246 28.31 -5.77 -0.58
C GLY A 246 27.78 -6.03 0.83
N LYS A 247 26.53 -5.64 1.11
CA LYS A 247 25.89 -5.76 2.43
C LYS A 247 24.63 -6.61 2.37
N VAL A 248 24.29 -7.25 3.48
CA VAL A 248 22.97 -7.87 3.68
C VAL A 248 22.00 -6.84 4.29
N GLY A 249 20.71 -7.01 4.03
CA GLY A 249 19.69 -6.08 4.47
C GLY A 249 18.36 -6.75 4.83
N THR A 250 17.60 -6.05 5.67
CA THR A 250 16.22 -6.39 6.06
C THR A 250 15.40 -5.11 6.14
N PRO A 251 14.06 -5.13 5.98
CA PRO A 251 13.24 -3.97 6.27
C PRO A 251 13.22 -3.60 7.76
N GLU A 252 13.03 -2.31 8.03
CA GLU A 252 12.69 -1.80 9.37
C GLU A 252 11.36 -2.42 9.86
N ARG A 253 11.28 -2.66 11.18
CA ARG A 253 10.11 -3.24 11.85
C ARG A 253 9.51 -2.23 12.85
N PRO A 254 8.18 -2.22 13.06
CA PRO A 254 7.18 -3.14 12.50
C PRO A 254 6.78 -2.80 11.06
N LEU A 255 6.57 -3.84 10.24
CA LEU A 255 5.99 -3.71 8.90
C LEU A 255 4.46 -3.58 8.97
N SER A 256 3.86 -2.86 8.03
CA SER A 256 2.40 -2.94 7.81
C SER A 256 2.01 -4.33 7.28
N ASP A 257 0.76 -4.76 7.48
CA ASP A 257 0.27 -6.05 6.98
C ASP A 257 0.52 -6.24 5.48
N LEU A 258 0.27 -5.19 4.69
CA LEU A 258 0.52 -5.21 3.25
C LEU A 258 2.02 -5.28 2.93
N GLY A 259 2.86 -4.59 3.72
CA GLY A 259 4.31 -4.66 3.63
C GLY A 259 4.82 -6.08 3.90
N LEU A 260 4.38 -6.69 5.01
CA LEU A 260 4.75 -8.04 5.40
C LEU A 260 4.36 -9.08 4.35
N LEU A 261 3.15 -9.00 3.81
CA LEU A 261 2.70 -9.87 2.71
C LEU A 261 3.55 -9.70 1.45
N SER A 262 3.95 -8.46 1.13
CA SER A 262 4.78 -8.17 -0.03
C SER A 262 6.21 -8.73 0.12
N TYR A 263 6.82 -8.55 1.29
CA TYR A 263 8.14 -9.10 1.61
C TYR A 263 8.15 -10.62 1.61
N ARG A 264 7.18 -11.28 2.29
CA ARG A 264 7.05 -12.74 2.27
C ARG A 264 6.87 -13.29 0.86
N GLY A 265 6.08 -12.61 0.02
CA GLY A 265 5.91 -12.97 -1.38
C GLY A 265 7.19 -12.82 -2.20
N TYR A 266 7.98 -11.76 -1.94
CA TYR A 266 9.27 -11.54 -2.60
C TYR A 266 10.32 -12.58 -2.18
N TRP A 267 10.55 -12.76 -0.87
CA TRP A 267 11.54 -13.72 -0.35
C TRP A 267 11.23 -15.15 -0.79
N THR A 268 9.98 -15.59 -0.66
CA THR A 268 9.54 -16.90 -1.15
C THR A 268 9.93 -17.10 -2.61
N ARG A 269 9.66 -16.10 -3.47
CA ARG A 269 9.93 -16.23 -4.90
C ARG A 269 11.42 -16.34 -5.20
N VAL A 270 12.22 -15.43 -4.62
CA VAL A 270 13.68 -15.39 -4.82
C VAL A 270 14.31 -16.72 -4.38
N LEU A 271 13.95 -17.20 -3.19
CA LEU A 271 14.51 -18.44 -2.65
C LEU A 271 14.11 -19.66 -3.49
N LEU A 272 12.84 -19.79 -3.86
CA LEU A 272 12.38 -20.91 -4.68
C LEU A 272 13.02 -20.92 -6.06
N ASP A 273 13.19 -19.75 -6.70
CA ASP A 273 13.82 -19.65 -8.02
C ASP A 273 15.32 -20.04 -7.96
N ILE A 274 16.02 -19.75 -6.87
CA ILE A 274 17.41 -20.22 -6.64
C ILE A 274 17.43 -21.73 -6.40
N LEU A 275 16.63 -22.22 -5.44
CA LEU A 275 16.59 -23.64 -5.08
C LEU A 275 16.23 -24.54 -6.26
N LYS A 276 15.37 -24.06 -7.17
CA LYS A 276 15.00 -24.80 -8.39
C LYS A 276 16.14 -24.90 -9.40
N LYS A 277 17.01 -23.89 -9.49
CA LYS A 277 18.12 -23.83 -10.46
C LYS A 277 19.41 -24.44 -9.93
N HIS A 278 19.60 -24.39 -8.60
CA HIS A 278 20.82 -24.87 -7.96
C HIS A 278 20.88 -26.41 -7.96
N LYS A 279 22.06 -26.96 -8.24
CA LYS A 279 22.31 -28.40 -8.21
C LYS A 279 23.22 -28.71 -7.04
N GLY A 280 22.70 -29.42 -6.04
CA GLY A 280 23.45 -29.83 -4.86
C GLY A 280 22.98 -29.16 -3.57
N ASN A 281 23.80 -29.26 -2.53
CA ASN A 281 23.52 -28.66 -1.23
C ASN A 281 23.87 -27.18 -1.26
N ILE A 282 22.98 -26.36 -0.69
CA ILE A 282 23.19 -24.93 -0.52
C ILE A 282 22.92 -24.56 0.94
N SER A 283 23.79 -23.72 1.51
CA SER A 283 23.68 -23.23 2.88
C SER A 283 22.88 -21.94 2.97
N ILE A 284 22.40 -21.63 4.18
CA ILE A 284 21.72 -20.35 4.46
C ILE A 284 22.66 -19.16 4.22
N LYS A 285 23.95 -19.32 4.54
CA LYS A 285 24.96 -18.30 4.29
C LYS A 285 25.13 -18.03 2.79
N GLU A 286 25.20 -19.07 1.96
CA GLU A 286 25.30 -18.89 0.50
C GLU A 286 24.05 -18.21 -0.07
N LEU A 287 22.85 -18.58 0.39
CA LEU A 287 21.62 -17.88 0.00
C LEU A 287 21.65 -16.39 0.41
N SER A 288 22.14 -16.09 1.61
CA SER A 288 22.31 -14.72 2.11
C SER A 288 23.28 -13.93 1.23
N ASP A 289 24.44 -14.51 0.93
CA ASP A 289 25.49 -13.88 0.12
C ASP A 289 25.00 -13.62 -1.33
N MET A 290 24.21 -14.54 -1.92
CA MET A 290 23.65 -14.40 -3.28
C MET A 290 22.52 -13.36 -3.38
N THR A 291 21.72 -13.23 -2.32
CA THR A 291 20.46 -12.46 -2.36
C THR A 291 20.52 -11.13 -1.62
N ALA A 292 21.53 -10.93 -0.79
CA ALA A 292 21.62 -9.87 0.21
C ALA A 292 20.49 -9.89 1.26
N ILE A 293 19.72 -10.99 1.38
CA ILE A 293 18.69 -11.16 2.41
C ILE A 293 19.37 -11.64 3.69
N LYS A 294 19.06 -11.03 4.85
CA LYS A 294 19.58 -11.50 6.15
C LYS A 294 19.23 -12.98 6.38
N ALA A 295 20.15 -13.74 6.97
CA ALA A 295 20.00 -15.16 7.25
C ALA A 295 18.71 -15.48 8.05
N GLU A 296 18.31 -14.61 8.98
CA GLU A 296 17.08 -14.76 9.77
C GLU A 296 15.81 -14.73 8.90
N ASP A 297 15.75 -13.82 7.92
CA ASP A 297 14.61 -13.72 7.01
C ASP A 297 14.56 -14.93 6.06
N ILE A 298 15.72 -15.48 5.68
CA ILE A 298 15.81 -16.73 4.90
C ILE A 298 15.32 -17.91 5.74
N LEU A 299 15.80 -18.06 6.97
CA LEU A 299 15.41 -19.13 7.89
C LEU A 299 13.90 -19.12 8.13
N THR A 300 13.35 -17.97 8.51
CA THR A 300 11.91 -17.82 8.78
C THR A 300 11.06 -18.09 7.53
N THR A 301 11.52 -17.67 6.35
CA THR A 301 10.84 -17.96 5.08
C THR A 301 10.85 -19.45 4.78
N LEU A 302 12.01 -20.11 4.83
CA LEU A 302 12.12 -21.56 4.56
C LEU A 302 11.36 -22.40 5.58
N GLN A 303 11.34 -21.99 6.85
CA GLN A 303 10.52 -22.62 7.90
C GLN A 303 9.03 -22.52 7.57
N SER A 304 8.54 -21.34 7.13
CA SER A 304 7.13 -21.16 6.75
C SER A 304 6.71 -21.95 5.52
N LEU A 305 7.68 -22.37 4.70
CA LEU A 305 7.47 -23.22 3.52
C LEU A 305 7.73 -24.71 3.80
N GLU A 306 8.10 -25.07 5.04
CA GLU A 306 8.48 -26.44 5.42
C GLU A 306 9.67 -27.01 4.60
N LEU A 307 10.55 -26.13 4.10
CA LEU A 307 11.69 -26.48 3.24
C LEU A 307 13.01 -26.61 4.01
N ILE A 308 12.99 -26.57 5.34
CA ILE A 308 14.20 -26.64 6.16
C ILE A 308 13.99 -27.51 7.40
N GLN A 309 14.99 -28.32 7.74
CA GLN A 309 14.96 -29.21 8.89
C GLN A 309 16.24 -29.05 9.70
N TYR A 310 16.15 -29.27 11.02
CA TYR A 310 17.31 -29.31 11.89
C TYR A 310 17.76 -30.76 12.10
N ARG A 311 18.97 -31.10 11.65
CA ARG A 311 19.53 -32.45 11.74
C ARG A 311 20.97 -32.38 12.25
N LYS A 312 21.29 -33.16 13.29
CA LYS A 312 22.65 -33.26 13.87
C LYS A 312 23.33 -31.91 14.15
N GLY A 313 22.59 -30.92 14.66
CA GLY A 313 23.14 -29.60 14.98
C GLY A 313 23.22 -28.62 13.79
N GLN A 314 22.72 -28.98 12.62
CA GLN A 314 22.76 -28.15 11.42
C GLN A 314 21.40 -28.01 10.75
N HIS A 315 21.16 -26.85 10.14
CA HIS A 315 20.01 -26.63 9.27
C HIS A 315 20.28 -27.21 7.88
N VAL A 316 19.40 -28.10 7.43
CA VAL A 316 19.46 -28.75 6.11
C VAL A 316 18.24 -28.31 5.30
N ILE A 317 18.48 -27.76 4.11
CA ILE A 317 17.42 -27.35 3.19
C ILE A 317 16.93 -28.58 2.40
N CYS A 318 15.62 -28.81 2.42
CA CYS A 318 14.95 -29.93 1.77
C CYS A 318 14.15 -29.43 0.56
N ALA A 319 14.80 -29.36 -0.59
CA ALA A 319 14.25 -28.74 -1.80
C ALA A 319 13.73 -29.77 -2.82
N ASP A 320 12.74 -30.58 -2.44
CA ASP A 320 12.12 -31.53 -3.38
C ASP A 320 11.48 -30.77 -4.56
N PRO A 321 11.81 -31.10 -5.83
CA PRO A 321 11.33 -30.35 -6.99
C PRO A 321 9.80 -30.24 -7.09
N LYS A 322 9.05 -31.26 -6.67
CA LYS A 322 7.57 -31.24 -6.72
C LYS A 322 7.01 -30.28 -5.68
N VAL A 323 7.64 -30.20 -4.51
CA VAL A 323 7.27 -29.26 -3.44
C VAL A 323 7.58 -27.83 -3.88
N LEU A 324 8.76 -27.59 -4.45
CA LEU A 324 9.13 -26.27 -5.00
C LEU A 324 8.12 -25.80 -6.07
N ASP A 325 7.76 -26.66 -7.01
CA ASP A 325 6.78 -26.33 -8.06
C ASP A 325 5.39 -26.03 -7.50
N ARG A 326 4.97 -26.72 -6.44
CA ARG A 326 3.71 -26.43 -5.74
C ARG A 326 3.73 -25.04 -5.13
N HIS A 327 4.79 -24.68 -4.41
CA HIS A 327 4.91 -23.35 -3.80
C HIS A 327 5.05 -22.24 -4.85
N LEU A 328 5.79 -22.47 -5.94
CA LEU A 328 5.90 -21.50 -7.03
C LEU A 328 4.55 -21.22 -7.71
N LYS A 329 3.70 -22.26 -7.89
CA LYS A 329 2.34 -22.08 -8.40
C LYS A 329 1.48 -21.27 -7.42
N ALA A 330 1.58 -21.54 -6.12
CA ALA A 330 0.84 -20.82 -5.09
C ALA A 330 1.28 -19.36 -4.94
N ALA A 331 2.57 -19.06 -5.13
CA ALA A 331 3.13 -17.70 -5.03
C ALA A 331 2.68 -16.75 -6.15
N GLY A 332 2.07 -17.27 -7.22
CA GLY A 332 1.57 -16.49 -8.34
C GLY A 332 2.67 -15.89 -9.23
N ARG A 333 2.35 -14.79 -9.93
CA ARG A 333 3.28 -14.15 -10.89
C ARG A 333 4.41 -13.37 -10.18
N GLY A 334 5.61 -13.43 -10.77
CA GLY A 334 6.84 -12.81 -10.25
C GLY A 334 6.78 -11.28 -10.10
N GLY A 335 5.92 -10.61 -10.86
CA GLY A 335 5.81 -9.16 -10.86
C GLY A 335 6.73 -8.53 -11.90
N LEU A 336 7.11 -7.27 -11.69
CA LEU A 336 8.08 -6.55 -12.52
C LEU A 336 9.49 -6.89 -12.04
N GLU A 337 10.39 -7.22 -12.96
CA GLU A 337 11.79 -7.53 -12.67
C GLU A 337 12.67 -6.29 -12.79
N VAL A 338 13.71 -6.23 -11.96
CA VAL A 338 14.74 -5.17 -12.00
C VAL A 338 15.85 -5.62 -12.94
N ASP A 339 16.05 -4.89 -14.03
CA ASP A 339 17.16 -5.13 -14.95
C ASP A 339 18.45 -4.49 -14.40
N VAL A 340 19.26 -5.28 -13.70
CA VAL A 340 20.48 -4.80 -13.02
C VAL A 340 21.46 -4.12 -13.97
N SER A 341 21.45 -4.45 -15.27
CA SER A 341 22.32 -3.81 -16.27
C SER A 341 21.99 -2.32 -16.47
N LYS A 342 20.77 -1.92 -16.14
CA LYS A 342 20.27 -0.54 -16.26
C LYS A 342 20.39 0.26 -14.96
N LEU A 343 20.92 -0.35 -13.89
CA LEU A 343 21.18 0.31 -12.61
C LEU A 343 22.56 0.97 -12.62
N ILE A 344 22.57 2.28 -12.89
CA ILE A 344 23.76 3.14 -12.88
C ILE A 344 23.79 3.86 -11.54
N TRP A 345 24.49 3.25 -10.58
CA TRP A 345 24.50 3.70 -9.19
C TRP A 345 25.78 3.30 -8.49
N THR A 346 26.24 4.16 -7.57
CA THR A 346 27.37 3.91 -6.68
C THR A 346 26.96 4.16 -5.22
N PRO A 347 27.45 3.35 -4.26
CA PRO A 347 27.16 3.54 -2.85
C PRO A 347 27.41 4.96 -2.36
N TYR A 348 26.50 5.44 -1.50
CA TYR A 348 26.65 6.72 -0.82
C TYR A 348 27.97 6.73 -0.05
N LYS A 349 28.81 7.74 -0.31
CA LYS A 349 30.03 8.01 0.44
C LYS A 349 29.80 9.26 1.26
N GLU A 350 30.07 9.20 2.55
CA GLU A 350 30.12 10.41 3.37
C GLU A 350 31.19 11.35 2.81
N GLN A 351 30.81 12.61 2.59
CA GLN A 351 31.81 13.65 2.37
C GLN A 351 32.47 13.90 3.73
N SER A 352 33.71 13.45 3.86
CA SER A 352 34.58 13.70 5.01
C SER A 352 34.78 15.18 5.29
#